data_AF-A0A952NG52-F1
#
_entry.id   AF-A0A952NG52-F1
#
_cell.length_a   1.000
_cell.length_b   1.000
_cell.length_c   1.000
_cell.angle_alpha   90.00
_cell.angle_beta   90.00
_cell.angle_gamma   90.00
#
_symmetry.space_group_name_H-M   'P 1'
#
loop_
_entity.id
_entity.type
_entity.pdbx_description
1 polymer ?
#
loop_
_entity_poly.entity_id
_entity_poly.type
_entity_poly.pdbx_seq_one_letter_code
_entity_poly.pdbx_strand_id
1 'polypeptide(L)'
;MFLQGNLQVVFDALYSIGAIDPVLKADWETVTKVMEDHPERVHEACRLINECSGDHDELVRKLHAMDPQAVQFIALEVAREFCEFQDRKSLH
;
A
#
# COMPACT_ATOMS: atom_id res chain seq x y z
N MET A 1 6.42 -1.05 10.06
CA MET A 1 7.38 -1.91 9.35
C MET A 1 7.27 -1.50 7.89
N PHE A 2 8.30 -0.85 7.35
CA PHE A 2 8.24 -0.19 6.04
C PHE A 2 8.20 -1.22 4.90
N LEU A 3 7.68 -0.81 3.74
CA LEU A 3 7.79 -1.61 2.52
C LEU A 3 9.27 -1.75 2.15
N GLN A 4 9.84 -2.93 2.41
CA GLN A 4 11.25 -3.23 2.18
C GLN A 4 11.46 -3.57 0.71
N GLY A 5 11.60 -2.54 -0.11
CA GLY A 5 11.97 -2.67 -1.52
C GLY A 5 10.88 -2.18 -2.46
N ASN A 6 11.30 -1.30 -3.37
CA ASN A 6 10.55 -0.76 -4.49
C ASN A 6 9.09 -0.34 -4.17
N LEU A 7 8.94 0.68 -3.32
CA LEU A 7 7.68 1.41 -3.15
C LEU A 7 7.02 1.77 -4.50
N GLN A 8 7.85 2.09 -5.50
CA GLN A 8 7.41 2.30 -6.88
C GLN A 8 6.75 1.06 -7.52
N VAL A 9 7.30 -0.14 -7.33
CA VAL A 9 6.75 -1.38 -7.91
C VAL A 9 5.42 -1.74 -7.24
N VAL A 10 5.30 -1.51 -5.94
CA VAL A 10 4.04 -1.74 -5.21
C VAL A 10 2.98 -0.72 -5.62
N PHE A 11 3.34 0.55 -5.75
CA PHE A 11 2.46 1.58 -6.28
C PHE A 11 2.00 1.25 -7.70
N ASP A 12 2.91 0.84 -8.58
CA ASP A 12 2.61 0.47 -9.96
C ASP A 12 1.67 -0.75 -10.01
N ALA A 13 1.89 -1.77 -9.16
CA ALA A 13 1.00 -2.92 -9.04
C ALA A 13 -0.41 -2.51 -8.58
N LEU A 14 -0.51 -1.66 -7.56
CA LEU A 14 -1.78 -1.14 -7.05
C LEU A 14 -2.50 -0.27 -8.09
N TYR A 15 -1.74 0.50 -8.88
CA TYR A 15 -2.28 1.32 -9.96
C TYR A 15 -2.81 0.44 -11.10
N SER A 16 -2.07 -0.61 -11.48
CA SER A 16 -2.44 -1.57 -12.51
C SER A 16 -3.75 -2.29 -12.22
N ILE A 17 -4.02 -2.62 -10.95
CA ILE A 17 -5.28 -3.24 -10.52
C ILE A 17 -6.40 -2.23 -10.22
N GLY A 18 -6.15 -0.92 -10.37
CA GLY A 18 -7.13 0.13 -10.10
C GLY A 18 -7.44 0.37 -8.61
N ALA A 19 -6.57 -0.10 -7.70
CA ALA A 19 -6.76 0.04 -6.26
C ALA A 19 -6.41 1.45 -5.73
N ILE A 20 -5.71 2.27 -6.51
CA ILE A 20 -5.36 3.65 -6.15
C ILE A 20 -6.60 4.58 -6.19
N ASP A 21 -7.46 4.41 -7.19
CA ASP A 21 -8.67 5.21 -7.39
C ASP A 21 -9.60 5.29 -6.16
N PRO A 22 -9.98 4.16 -5.52
CA PRO A 22 -10.82 4.18 -4.34
C PRO A 22 -10.11 4.79 -3.12
N VAL A 23 -8.78 4.73 -3.02
CA VAL A 23 -8.03 5.37 -1.94
C VAL A 23 -8.00 6.89 -2.11
N LEU A 24 -7.80 7.39 -3.33
CA LEU A 24 -7.85 8.83 -3.61
C LEU A 24 -9.22 9.44 -3.31
N LYS A 25 -10.29 8.65 -3.43
CA LYS A 25 -11.67 9.06 -3.15
C LYS A 25 -12.12 8.75 -1.71
N ALA A 26 -11.35 7.98 -0.94
CA ALA A 26 -11.72 7.58 0.41
C ALA A 26 -11.37 8.68 1.42
N ASP A 27 -12.10 8.70 2.54
CA ASP A 27 -11.73 9.49 3.71
C ASP A 27 -10.53 8.87 4.42
N TRP A 28 -9.34 9.45 4.20
CA TRP A 28 -8.08 8.93 4.75
C TRP A 28 -8.09 8.87 6.27
N GLU A 29 -8.76 9.81 6.95
CA GLU A 29 -8.96 9.77 8.41
C GLU A 29 -9.77 8.55 8.86
N THR A 30 -10.83 8.20 8.13
CA THR A 30 -11.68 7.05 8.47
C THR A 30 -10.92 5.75 8.24
N VAL A 31 -10.22 5.64 7.10
CA VAL A 31 -9.42 4.45 6.80
C VAL A 31 -8.29 4.30 7.81
N THR A 32 -7.63 5.40 8.20
CA THR A 32 -6.59 5.39 9.23
C THR A 32 -7.14 4.91 10.58
N LYS A 33 -8.31 5.39 11.01
CA LYS A 33 -8.94 4.89 12.26
C LYS A 33 -9.23 3.40 12.22
N VAL A 34 -9.69 2.87 11.09
CA VAL A 34 -9.94 1.43 10.94
C VAL A 34 -8.62 0.64 10.94
N MET A 35 -7.56 1.21 10.39
CA MET A 35 -6.22 0.63 10.45
C MET A 35 -5.67 0.62 11.88
N GLU A 36 -5.93 1.67 12.67
CA GLU A 36 -5.56 1.75 14.07
C GLU A 36 -6.35 0.74 14.93
N ASP A 37 -7.59 0.43 14.56
CA ASP A 37 -8.42 -0.60 15.21
C ASP A 37 -7.96 -2.04 14.84
N HIS A 38 -7.35 -2.21 13.67
CA HIS A 38 -6.85 -3.50 13.15
C HIS A 38 -5.40 -3.45 12.67
N PRO A 39 -4.44 -3.14 13.56
CA PRO A 39 -3.03 -3.02 13.19
C PRO A 39 -2.44 -4.34 12.70
N GLU A 40 -2.94 -5.49 13.17
CA GLU A 40 -2.49 -6.80 12.70
C GLU A 40 -2.75 -7.01 11.20
N ARG A 41 -3.87 -6.50 10.67
CA ARG A 41 -4.22 -6.67 9.25
C ARG A 41 -3.30 -5.88 8.35
N VAL A 42 -2.96 -4.65 8.74
CA VAL A 42 -2.01 -3.82 8.02
C VAL A 42 -0.62 -4.47 8.05
N HIS A 43 -0.21 -5.00 9.20
CA HIS A 43 1.07 -5.66 9.35
C HIS A 43 1.18 -6.92 8.49
N GLU A 44 0.15 -7.77 8.50
CA GLU A 44 0.09 -8.98 7.69
C GLU A 44 0.10 -8.65 6.19
N ALA A 45 -0.67 -7.65 5.79
CA ALA A 45 -0.71 -7.16 4.42
C ALA A 45 0.67 -6.67 3.96
N CYS A 46 1.34 -5.81 4.74
CA CYS A 46 2.69 -5.35 4.44
C CYS A 46 3.71 -6.49 4.39
N ARG A 47 3.59 -7.48 5.28
CA ARG A 47 4.45 -8.66 5.27
C ARG A 47 4.28 -9.46 3.98
N LEU A 48 3.05 -9.72 3.54
CA LEU A 48 2.76 -10.45 2.31
C LEU A 48 3.34 -9.78 1.07
N ILE A 49 3.30 -8.45 1.04
CA ILE A 49 3.90 -7.63 -0.03
C ILE A 49 5.43 -7.74 0.03
N ASN A 50 6.02 -7.57 1.21
CA ASN A 50 7.47 -7.67 1.40
C ASN A 50 8.01 -9.07 1.04
N GLU A 51 7.24 -10.14 1.27
CA GLU A 51 7.58 -11.50 0.86
C GLU A 51 7.66 -11.65 -0.67
N CYS A 52 7.01 -10.78 -1.46
CA CYS A 52 7.09 -10.82 -2.93
C CYS A 52 8.43 -10.32 -3.48
N SER A 53 9.35 -9.82 -2.64
CA SER A 53 10.73 -9.45 -3.00
C SER A 53 10.87 -8.56 -4.25
N GLY A 54 9.85 -7.75 -4.57
CA GLY A 54 9.83 -6.86 -5.72
C GLY A 54 9.44 -7.50 -7.06
N ASP A 55 8.93 -8.74 -7.08
CA ASP A 55 8.33 -9.34 -8.27
C ASP A 55 6.93 -8.75 -8.50
N HIS A 56 6.79 -7.93 -9.55
CA HIS A 56 5.58 -7.19 -9.86
C HIS A 56 4.39 -8.11 -10.18
N ASP A 57 4.60 -9.15 -10.98
CA ASP A 57 3.55 -10.09 -11.38
C ASP A 57 3.01 -10.86 -10.17
N GLU A 58 3.89 -11.29 -9.27
CA GLU A 58 3.49 -11.96 -8.04
C GLU A 58 2.77 -11.02 -7.08
N LEU A 59 3.20 -9.76 -7.01
CA LEU A 59 2.53 -8.70 -6.25
C LEU A 59 1.10 -8.46 -6.74
N VAL A 60 0.91 -8.29 -8.04
CA VAL A 60 -0.41 -8.10 -8.66
C VAL A 60 -1.32 -9.29 -8.37
N ARG A 61 -0.81 -10.51 -8.48
CA ARG A 61 -1.57 -11.73 -8.17
C ARG A 61 -1.97 -11.80 -6.69
N LYS A 62 -1.05 -11.52 -5.77
CA LYS A 62 -1.37 -11.50 -4.33
C LYS A 62 -2.38 -10.40 -4.01
N LEU A 63 -2.20 -9.20 -4.54
CA LEU A 63 -3.13 -8.09 -4.35
C LEU A 63 -4.54 -8.44 -4.87
N HIS A 64 -4.66 -9.15 -6.00
CA HIS A 64 -5.95 -9.64 -6.49
C HIS A 64 -6.58 -10.72 -5.60
N ALA A 65 -5.76 -11.54 -4.94
CA ALA A 65 -6.22 -12.60 -4.04
C ALA A 65 -6.53 -12.09 -2.62
N MET A 66 -6.06 -10.89 -2.26
CA MET A 66 -6.30 -10.27 -0.97
C MET A 66 -7.68 -9.63 -0.88
N ASP A 67 -8.17 -9.51 0.35
CA ASP A 67 -9.40 -8.78 0.62
C ASP A 67 -9.30 -7.31 0.13
N PRO A 68 -10.36 -6.77 -0.50
CA PRO A 68 -10.37 -5.40 -1.01
C PRO A 68 -10.02 -4.35 0.04
N GLN A 69 -10.42 -4.61 1.29
CA GLN A 69 -10.13 -3.76 2.43
C GLN A 69 -8.63 -3.76 2.78
N ALA A 70 -7.98 -4.93 2.72
CA ALA A 70 -6.53 -5.04 2.95
C ALA A 70 -5.73 -4.36 1.84
N VAL A 71 -6.19 -4.48 0.59
CA VAL A 71 -5.61 -3.76 -0.56
C VAL A 71 -5.73 -2.25 -0.38
N GLN A 72 -6.87 -1.75 0.12
CA GLN A 72 -7.06 -0.33 0.46
C GLN A 72 -6.08 0.15 1.53
N PHE A 73 -5.85 -0.63 2.58
CA PHE A 73 -4.89 -0.27 3.63
C PHE A 73 -3.47 -0.16 3.08
N ILE A 74 -3.04 -1.12 2.25
CA ILE A 74 -1.72 -1.05 1.61
C ILE A 74 -1.63 0.17 0.70
N ALA A 75 -2.65 0.42 -0.12
CA ALA A 75 -2.65 1.55 -1.03
C ALA A 75 -2.57 2.91 -0.30
N LEU A 76 -3.22 3.03 0.86
CA LEU A 76 -3.10 4.23 1.70
C LEU A 76 -1.70 4.38 2.30
N GLU A 77 -1.13 3.31 2.87
CA GLU A 77 0.24 3.35 3.42
C GLU A 77 1.27 3.68 2.35
N VAL A 78 1.17 3.05 1.17
CA VAL A 78 2.04 3.32 0.03
C VAL A 78 1.91 4.76 -0.43
N ALA A 79 0.69 5.30 -0.54
CA ALA A 79 0.47 6.69 -0.93
C ALA A 79 1.08 7.67 0.09
N ARG A 80 0.91 7.40 1.39
CA ARG A 80 1.45 8.21 2.48
C ARG A 80 2.97 8.21 2.48
N GLU A 81 3.57 7.02 2.41
CA GLU A 81 5.02 6.84 2.38
C GLU A 81 5.63 7.45 1.10
N PHE A 82 4.92 7.37 -0.03
CA PHE A 82 5.36 7.96 -1.30
C PHE A 82 5.32 9.49 -1.26
N CYS A 83 4.26 10.08 -0.69
CA CYS A 83 4.18 11.53 -0.44
C CYS A 83 5.31 12.00 0.47
N GLU A 84 5.57 11.32 1.59
CA GLU A 84 6.70 11.66 2.47
C GLU A 84 8.06 11.51 1.78
N PHE A 85 8.22 10.49 0.94
CA PHE A 85 9.46 10.26 0.20
C PHE A 85 9.71 11.34 -0.86
N GLN A 86 8.68 11.77 -1.59
CA GLN A 86 8.76 12.89 -2.54
C GLN A 86 9.00 14.23 -1.85
N ASP A 87 8.35 14.48 -0.71
CA ASP A 87 8.52 15.70 0.07
C ASP A 87 9.97 15.84 0.58
N ARG A 88 10.53 14.75 1.13
CA ARG A 88 11.95 14.69 1.55
C ARG A 88 12.94 14.85 0.39
N LYS A 89 12.61 14.37 -0.80
CA LYS A 89 13.44 14.58 -2.01
C LYS A 89 13.38 16.00 -2.55
N SER A 90 12.28 16.71 -2.32
CA SER A 90 12.09 18.09 -2.79
C SER A 90 12.76 19.12 -1.87
N LEU A 91 13.06 18.73 -0.62
CA LEU A 91 13.75 19.55 0.38
C LEU A 91 15.28 19.44 0.37
N HIS A 92 15.88 18.73 -0.61
CA HIS A 92 17.34 18.54 -0.71
C HIS A 92 17.92 18.93 -2.07
#